data_AF-A0A4Y7TG67-F1
#
_entry.id   AF-A0A4Y7TG67-F1
#
_cell.length_a   1.000
_cell.length_b   1.000
_cell.length_c   1.000
_cell.angle_alpha   90.00
_cell.angle_beta   90.00
_cell.angle_gamma   90.00
#
_symmetry.space_group_name_H-M   'P 1'
#
loop_
_entity.id
_entity.type
_entity.pdbx_description
1 polymer ?
#
loop_
_entity_poly.entity_id
_entity_poly.type
_entity_poly.pdbx_seq_one_letter_code
_entity_poly.pdbx_strand_id
1 'polypeptide(L)'
;MSLDQNLFTLIFTPNKNHPNVTDLVDPSETVHYHKRRVPGQEYKIEVFDPMSESLLITATAPSTSSKVKILELYNPTKMVEFKSTGTLSFRWSFKWEEHEFEWKREQCFLIRKPDPPVLVAVTKEQSRQVKNTQVQILDYNLHRFDIDDRKGLEIVLLTALMTFHDSGDAVPETPVAEQTQSPSALVPPPPPPSISRRVSAIMSFSNEAPPPPPPPKPAPRTGLDRIREMQEMKGEEYNEITVEDEGTVEDYGQYCSDLLSDDAMLFISVKSSAAAFVPKVLQVVEETKRVRYKAGLDDDAELHQYVLYDTEKKKGPKRINLNDDADQKAKYAPPESLTVHLSKIDMPELAPKSTGGTIKGKDKKGR
;
A
#
# COMPACT_ATOMS: atom_id res chain seq x y z
N MET A 1 -32.16 -3.39 -11.22
CA MET A 1 -31.71 -2.30 -10.34
C MET A 1 -30.87 -1.39 -11.21
N SER A 2 -31.39 -0.23 -11.63
CA SER A 2 -30.69 0.65 -12.57
C SER A 2 -29.59 1.42 -11.84
N LEU A 3 -28.33 1.10 -12.12
CA LEU A 3 -27.22 1.98 -11.76
C LEU A 3 -27.32 3.24 -12.63
N ASP A 4 -27.26 4.39 -11.98
CA ASP A 4 -27.39 5.73 -12.58
C ASP A 4 -26.53 5.87 -13.84
N GLN A 5 -27.12 6.47 -14.87
CA GLN A 5 -26.49 6.83 -16.15
C GLN A 5 -25.29 7.81 -16.00
N ASN A 6 -25.02 8.30 -14.78
CA ASN A 6 -24.01 9.31 -14.45
C ASN A 6 -22.80 8.73 -13.66
N LEU A 7 -22.68 7.40 -13.61
CA LEU A 7 -21.62 6.70 -12.90
C LEU A 7 -20.82 5.89 -13.91
N PHE A 8 -19.58 6.30 -14.15
CA PHE A 8 -18.66 5.56 -15.00
C PHE A 8 -17.82 4.64 -14.13
N THR A 9 -17.88 3.33 -14.40
CA THR A 9 -17.21 2.32 -13.58
C THR A 9 -16.34 1.44 -14.44
N LEU A 10 -15.08 1.28 -14.05
CA LEU A 10 -14.11 0.42 -14.73
C LEU A 10 -13.49 -0.55 -13.74
N ILE A 11 -13.20 -1.76 -14.20
CA ILE A 11 -12.61 -2.85 -13.44
C ILE A 11 -11.25 -3.15 -14.05
N PHE A 12 -10.21 -3.17 -13.24
CA PHE A 12 -8.86 -3.52 -13.66
C PHE A 12 -8.76 -5.04 -13.77
N THR A 13 -8.56 -5.54 -14.98
CA THR A 13 -8.55 -6.98 -15.29
C THR A 13 -7.26 -7.34 -16.02
N PRO A 14 -6.45 -8.28 -15.51
CA PRO A 14 -5.30 -8.79 -16.25
C PRO A 14 -5.74 -9.41 -17.59
N ASN A 15 -5.06 -9.04 -18.67
CA ASN A 15 -5.40 -9.56 -20.00
C ASN A 15 -5.01 -11.05 -20.09
N LYS A 16 -5.94 -11.89 -20.57
CA LYS A 16 -5.75 -13.35 -20.63
C LYS A 16 -4.66 -13.79 -21.62
N ASN A 17 -4.45 -13.02 -22.69
CA ASN A 17 -3.52 -13.35 -23.76
C ASN A 17 -2.15 -12.68 -23.57
N HIS A 18 -2.14 -11.52 -22.90
CA HIS A 18 -0.94 -10.71 -22.68
C HIS A 18 -0.75 -10.42 -21.19
N PRO A 19 0.04 -11.22 -20.45
CA PRO A 19 0.15 -11.08 -18.99
C PRO A 19 0.75 -9.74 -18.52
N ASN A 20 1.43 -9.02 -19.41
CA ASN A 20 1.99 -7.69 -19.11
C ASN A 20 1.01 -6.54 -19.39
N VAL A 21 -0.22 -6.86 -19.79
CA VAL A 21 -1.28 -5.91 -20.12
C VAL A 21 -2.40 -6.01 -19.09
N THR A 22 -2.85 -4.86 -18.59
CA THR A 22 -4.04 -4.76 -17.75
C THR A 22 -5.10 -3.98 -18.51
N ASP A 23 -6.27 -4.60 -18.66
CA ASP A 23 -7.43 -4.02 -19.33
C ASP A 23 -8.31 -3.30 -18.32
N LEU A 24 -8.83 -2.15 -18.71
CA LEU A 24 -9.87 -1.47 -17.96
C LEU A 24 -11.19 -1.73 -18.66
N VAL A 25 -12.02 -2.58 -18.06
CA VAL A 25 -13.28 -3.04 -18.61
C VAL A 25 -14.46 -2.46 -17.84
N ASP A 26 -15.52 -2.11 -18.55
CA ASP A 26 -16.79 -1.74 -17.91
C ASP A 26 -17.60 -2.98 -17.46
N PRO A 27 -18.69 -2.81 -16.71
CA PRO A 27 -19.55 -3.93 -16.30
C PRO A 27 -20.23 -4.67 -17.46
N SER A 28 -20.20 -4.12 -18.67
CA SER A 28 -20.70 -4.76 -19.90
C SER A 28 -19.58 -5.52 -20.63
N GLU A 29 -18.41 -5.69 -20.01
CA GLU A 29 -17.21 -6.34 -20.54
C GLU A 29 -16.57 -5.63 -21.75
N THR A 30 -16.89 -4.35 -21.97
CA THR A 30 -16.24 -3.55 -23.01
C THR A 30 -14.91 -3.02 -22.49
N VAL A 31 -13.83 -3.25 -23.23
CA VAL A 31 -12.51 -2.70 -22.92
C VAL A 31 -12.45 -1.24 -23.35
N HIS A 32 -12.09 -0.35 -22.42
CA HIS A 32 -11.93 1.09 -22.68
C HIS A 32 -10.46 1.51 -22.77
N TYR A 33 -9.56 0.83 -22.05
CA TYR A 33 -8.13 1.15 -22.04
C TYR A 33 -7.26 -0.09 -21.86
N HIS A 34 -6.06 -0.05 -22.45
CA HIS A 34 -4.99 -1.00 -22.19
C HIS A 34 -3.84 -0.31 -21.47
N LYS A 35 -3.47 -0.80 -20.29
CA LYS A 35 -2.24 -0.44 -19.59
C LYS A 35 -1.14 -1.43 -19.94
N ARG A 36 0.05 -0.93 -20.29
CA ARG A 36 1.27 -1.71 -20.45
C ARG A 36 2.39 -1.15 -19.59
N ARG A 37 3.03 -2.01 -18.78
CA ARG A 37 4.27 -1.66 -18.08
C ARG A 37 5.46 -1.88 -19.01
N VAL A 38 6.29 -0.87 -19.19
CA VAL A 38 7.50 -0.96 -20.01
C VAL A 38 8.65 -1.40 -19.11
N PRO A 39 9.31 -2.54 -19.40
CA PRO A 39 10.50 -2.96 -18.66
C PRO A 39 11.64 -1.96 -18.85
N GLY A 40 12.33 -1.57 -17.78
CA GLY A 40 13.42 -0.61 -17.84
C GLY A 40 13.98 -0.27 -16.47
N GLN A 41 15.08 0.50 -16.46
CA GLN A 41 15.68 1.03 -15.21
C GLN A 41 14.77 2.08 -14.55
N GLU A 42 14.08 2.86 -15.37
CA GLU A 42 13.11 3.85 -14.92
C GLU A 42 11.70 3.23 -14.93
N TYR A 43 10.85 3.70 -14.01
CA TYR A 43 9.44 3.32 -14.01
C TYR A 43 8.75 3.99 -15.20
N LYS A 44 8.15 3.18 -16.08
CA LYS A 44 7.33 3.66 -17.19
C LYS A 44 6.11 2.78 -17.40
N ILE A 45 4.94 3.42 -17.49
CA ILE A 45 3.71 2.80 -18.01
C ILE A 45 3.18 3.59 -19.19
N GLU A 46 2.50 2.88 -20.08
CA GLU A 46 1.87 3.40 -21.29
C GLU A 46 0.41 2.96 -21.27
N VAL A 47 -0.51 3.87 -21.61
CA VAL A 47 -1.95 3.60 -21.69
C VAL A 47 -2.43 3.87 -23.11
N PHE A 48 -3.16 2.92 -23.68
CA PHE A 48 -3.61 2.94 -25.07
C PHE A 48 -5.13 2.88 -25.18
N ASP A 49 -5.66 3.44 -26.26
CA ASP A 49 -7.01 3.16 -26.74
C ASP A 49 -7.04 1.78 -27.42
N PRO A 50 -7.88 0.82 -26.96
CA PRO A 50 -7.95 -0.52 -27.52
C PRO A 50 -8.40 -0.55 -28.99
N MET A 51 -9.17 0.44 -29.45
CA MET A 51 -9.73 0.41 -30.80
C MET A 51 -8.75 0.94 -31.85
N SER A 52 -8.08 2.05 -31.55
CA SER A 52 -7.13 2.67 -32.47
C SER A 52 -5.66 2.29 -32.22
N GLU A 53 -5.38 1.61 -31.11
CA GLU A 53 -4.02 1.36 -30.59
C GLU A 53 -3.20 2.65 -30.38
N SER A 54 -3.87 3.79 -30.28
CA SER A 54 -3.22 5.08 -30.07
C SER A 54 -2.73 5.19 -28.63
N LEU A 55 -1.48 5.62 -28.46
CA LEU A 55 -0.94 5.99 -27.14
C LEU A 55 -1.69 7.23 -26.63
N LEU A 56 -2.30 7.12 -25.46
CA LEU A 56 -3.09 8.19 -24.85
C LEU A 56 -2.30 8.95 -23.80
N ILE A 57 -1.51 8.24 -22.99
CA ILE A 57 -0.72 8.83 -21.90
C ILE A 57 0.44 7.91 -21.51
N THR A 58 1.53 8.52 -21.06
CA THR A 58 2.63 7.83 -20.41
C THR A 58 2.85 8.37 -19.01
N ALA A 59 3.12 7.49 -18.04
CA ALA A 59 3.60 7.90 -16.73
C ALA A 59 5.04 7.47 -16.55
N THR A 60 5.92 8.40 -16.16
CA THR A 60 7.34 8.14 -15.96
C THR A 60 7.81 8.60 -14.58
N ALA A 61 8.77 7.86 -14.01
CA ALA A 61 9.46 8.22 -12.78
C ALA A 61 10.79 7.48 -12.64
N PRO A 62 11.74 7.96 -11.81
CA PRO A 62 12.99 7.24 -11.56
C PRO A 62 12.79 5.83 -10.99
N SER A 63 11.73 5.62 -10.21
CA SER A 63 11.34 4.32 -9.67
C SER A 63 9.84 4.27 -9.41
N THR A 64 9.32 3.06 -9.18
CA THR A 64 7.91 2.86 -8.82
C THR A 64 7.56 3.57 -7.51
N SER A 65 8.48 3.64 -6.56
CA SER A 65 8.32 4.31 -5.25
C SER A 65 8.62 5.81 -5.25
N SER A 66 8.95 6.41 -6.41
CA SER A 66 9.22 7.84 -6.51
C SER A 66 8.04 8.66 -6.03
N LYS A 67 8.30 9.71 -5.24
CA LYS A 67 7.29 10.65 -4.72
C LYS A 67 6.79 11.64 -5.78
N VAL A 68 7.40 11.66 -6.96
CA VAL A 68 6.98 12.48 -8.09
C VAL A 68 6.95 11.61 -9.33
N LYS A 69 5.88 11.73 -10.11
CA LYS A 69 5.66 11.06 -11.39
C LYS A 69 5.23 12.10 -12.41
N ILE A 70 5.69 11.97 -13.64
CA ILE A 70 5.28 12.85 -14.75
C ILE A 70 4.30 12.08 -15.61
N LEU A 71 3.12 12.65 -15.81
CA LEU A 71 2.09 12.11 -16.68
C LEU A 71 2.05 12.95 -17.96
N GLU A 72 2.40 12.37 -19.09
CA GLU A 72 2.41 13.03 -20.39
C GLU A 72 1.28 12.45 -21.24
N LEU A 73 0.24 13.25 -21.49
CA LEU A 73 -0.85 12.91 -22.40
C LEU A 73 -0.43 13.15 -23.85
N TYR A 74 -1.10 12.45 -24.76
CA TYR A 74 -0.93 12.58 -26.20
C TYR A 74 -2.30 12.90 -26.82
N ASN A 75 -2.29 13.78 -27.83
CA ASN A 75 -3.47 14.21 -28.58
C ASN A 75 -4.61 14.83 -27.72
N PRO A 76 -4.41 16.01 -27.11
CA PRO A 76 -3.25 16.91 -27.26
C PRO A 76 -2.13 16.62 -26.25
N THR A 77 -0.90 17.04 -26.58
CA THR A 77 0.24 16.87 -25.68
C THR A 77 0.11 17.80 -24.47
N LYS A 78 -0.04 17.21 -23.27
CA LYS A 78 -0.13 17.92 -21.98
C LYS A 78 0.71 17.18 -20.95
N MET A 79 1.50 17.90 -20.16
CA MET A 79 2.25 17.33 -19.05
C MET A 79 1.59 17.69 -17.72
N VAL A 80 1.41 16.69 -16.87
CA VAL A 80 0.85 16.81 -15.53
C VAL A 80 1.86 16.27 -14.54
N GLU A 81 2.27 17.12 -13.60
CA GLU A 81 3.08 16.68 -12.47
C GLU A 81 2.18 16.06 -11.41
N PHE A 82 2.47 14.82 -11.06
CA PHE A 82 1.77 14.09 -10.02
C PHE A 82 2.71 13.84 -8.84
N LYS A 83 2.39 14.41 -7.69
CA LYS A 83 3.30 14.45 -6.54
C LYS A 83 2.66 13.94 -5.27
N SER A 84 3.43 13.22 -4.48
CA SER A 84 3.08 12.87 -3.11
C SER A 84 3.19 14.11 -2.23
N THR A 85 2.09 14.49 -1.61
CA THR A 85 1.99 15.63 -0.69
C THR A 85 1.87 15.21 0.77
N GLY A 86 1.66 13.93 1.03
CA GLY A 86 1.54 13.38 2.36
C GLY A 86 2.89 13.05 2.99
N THR A 87 3.05 13.38 4.28
CA THR A 87 4.23 13.01 5.06
C THR A 87 4.07 11.66 5.77
N LEU A 88 2.84 11.36 6.20
CA LEU A 88 2.42 10.11 6.86
C LEU A 88 1.19 9.47 6.21
N SER A 89 0.30 10.28 5.63
CA SER A 89 -0.91 9.81 4.98
C SER A 89 -0.69 9.65 3.48
N PHE A 90 -1.41 8.70 2.87
CA PHE A 90 -1.43 8.56 1.42
C PHE A 90 -2.14 9.77 0.82
N ARG A 91 -1.36 10.77 0.40
CA ARG A 91 -1.85 11.96 -0.29
C ARG A 91 -1.02 12.23 -1.52
N TRP A 92 -1.69 12.37 -2.65
CA TRP A 92 -1.09 12.69 -3.93
C TRP A 92 -1.89 13.78 -4.61
N SER A 93 -1.25 14.81 -5.12
CA SER A 93 -1.92 15.90 -5.81
C SER A 93 -1.40 16.11 -7.22
N PHE A 94 -2.29 16.62 -8.06
CA PHE A 94 -1.98 17.14 -9.38
C PHE A 94 -2.88 18.33 -9.67
N LYS A 95 -2.49 19.10 -10.70
CA LYS A 95 -3.33 20.16 -11.25
C LYS A 95 -3.79 19.76 -12.64
N TRP A 96 -5.05 20.03 -12.93
CA TRP A 96 -5.61 19.89 -14.26
C TRP A 96 -6.40 21.14 -14.59
N GLU A 97 -5.98 21.85 -15.63
CA GLU A 97 -6.51 23.17 -15.98
C GLU A 97 -6.42 24.11 -14.75
N GLU A 98 -7.50 24.79 -14.39
CA GLU A 98 -7.55 25.70 -13.24
C GLU A 98 -7.86 24.99 -11.91
N HIS A 99 -7.98 23.66 -11.92
CA HIS A 99 -8.44 22.87 -10.78
C HIS A 99 -7.31 22.06 -10.13
N GLU A 100 -7.32 22.00 -8.80
CA GLU A 100 -6.42 21.14 -8.02
C GLU A 100 -7.16 19.87 -7.58
N PHE A 101 -6.51 18.73 -7.77
CA PHE A 101 -7.04 17.43 -7.41
C PHE A 101 -6.12 16.75 -6.39
N GLU A 102 -6.72 16.00 -5.48
CA GLU A 102 -6.01 15.26 -4.45
C GLU A 102 -6.59 13.86 -4.27
N TRP A 103 -5.74 12.86 -4.46
CA TRP A 103 -5.98 11.49 -4.01
C TRP A 103 -5.68 11.39 -2.52
N LYS A 104 -6.66 10.91 -1.76
CA LYS A 104 -6.55 10.46 -0.37
C LYS A 104 -6.95 8.99 -0.33
N ARG A 105 -5.96 8.10 -0.18
CA ARG A 105 -6.13 6.65 -0.27
C ARG A 105 -6.94 6.23 -1.52
N GLU A 106 -8.15 5.72 -1.33
CA GLU A 106 -9.06 5.20 -2.36
C GLU A 106 -9.97 6.28 -2.96
N GLN A 107 -9.83 7.54 -2.55
CA GLN A 107 -10.75 8.62 -2.94
C GLN A 107 -9.99 9.75 -3.61
N CYS A 108 -10.52 10.29 -4.70
CA CYS A 108 -10.01 11.50 -5.34
C CYS A 108 -10.97 12.66 -5.13
N PHE A 109 -10.43 13.80 -4.72
CA PHE A 109 -11.17 15.02 -4.47
C PHE A 109 -10.72 16.14 -5.39
N LEU A 110 -11.65 16.93 -5.89
CA LEU A 110 -11.40 18.26 -6.45
C LEU A 110 -11.39 19.27 -5.30
N ILE A 111 -10.27 19.95 -5.11
CA ILE A 111 -10.02 20.88 -4.01
C ILE A 111 -10.48 22.29 -4.42
N ARG A 112 -11.39 22.90 -3.64
CA ARG A 112 -11.94 24.22 -3.90
C ARG A 112 -11.85 25.12 -2.68
N LYS A 113 -10.78 25.87 -2.47
CA LYS A 113 -10.75 26.80 -1.32
C LYS A 113 -11.54 28.08 -1.64
N PRO A 114 -12.39 28.60 -0.74
CA PRO A 114 -12.60 28.16 0.65
C PRO A 114 -13.67 27.08 0.86
N ASP A 115 -14.36 26.66 -0.21
CA ASP A 115 -15.40 25.62 -0.16
C ASP A 115 -14.88 24.22 0.26
N PRO A 116 -15.78 23.31 0.65
CA PRO A 116 -15.41 21.92 0.89
C PRO A 116 -14.90 21.21 -0.38
N PRO A 117 -13.93 20.28 -0.27
CA PRO A 117 -13.52 19.42 -1.37
C PRO A 117 -14.67 18.55 -1.89
N VAL A 118 -14.68 18.28 -3.19
CA VAL A 118 -15.73 17.50 -3.86
C VAL A 118 -15.18 16.17 -4.32
N LEU A 119 -15.79 15.06 -3.90
CA LEU A 119 -15.39 13.71 -4.30
C LEU A 119 -15.68 13.48 -5.78
N VAL A 120 -14.67 13.08 -6.56
CA VAL A 120 -14.78 12.89 -8.02
C VAL A 120 -14.46 11.48 -8.48
N ALA A 121 -13.71 10.70 -7.70
CA ALA A 121 -13.48 9.29 -7.98
C ALA A 121 -13.33 8.48 -6.69
N VAL A 122 -13.73 7.21 -6.74
CA VAL A 122 -13.58 6.25 -5.65
C VAL A 122 -13.09 4.93 -6.22
N THR A 123 -12.11 4.31 -5.57
CA THR A 123 -11.73 2.93 -5.83
C THR A 123 -12.26 2.01 -4.75
N LYS A 124 -12.61 0.79 -5.11
CA LYS A 124 -12.98 -0.26 -4.17
C LYS A 124 -12.29 -1.55 -4.57
N GLU A 125 -11.77 -2.28 -3.59
CA GLU A 125 -11.37 -3.66 -3.80
C GLU A 125 -12.63 -4.56 -3.72
N GLN A 126 -12.95 -5.25 -4.81
CA GLN A 126 -14.25 -5.91 -4.94
C GLN A 126 -14.31 -7.26 -4.18
N SER A 127 -13.18 -7.88 -3.83
CA SER A 127 -13.18 -9.21 -3.19
C SER A 127 -11.85 -9.62 -2.54
N ARG A 128 -11.92 -10.25 -1.36
CA ARG A 128 -10.78 -10.90 -0.68
C ARG A 128 -10.16 -12.08 -1.46
N GLN A 129 -10.84 -12.60 -2.50
CA GLN A 129 -10.37 -13.78 -3.25
C GLN A 129 -9.83 -13.46 -4.64
N VAL A 130 -10.19 -12.31 -5.22
CA VAL A 130 -9.75 -11.87 -6.54
C VAL A 130 -9.37 -10.40 -6.43
N LYS A 131 -8.08 -10.09 -6.58
CA LYS A 131 -7.51 -8.73 -6.57
C LYS A 131 -7.97 -7.91 -7.78
N ASN A 132 -9.27 -7.78 -8.00
CA ASN A 132 -9.83 -6.92 -9.02
C ASN A 132 -10.20 -5.61 -8.34
N THR A 133 -9.37 -4.59 -8.57
CA THR A 133 -9.69 -3.22 -8.19
C THR A 133 -10.75 -2.69 -9.14
N GLN A 134 -11.73 -1.96 -8.59
CA GLN A 134 -12.72 -1.22 -9.35
C GLN A 134 -12.50 0.27 -9.10
N VAL A 135 -12.67 1.08 -10.14
CA VAL A 135 -12.74 2.55 -10.04
C VAL A 135 -14.11 3.03 -10.50
N GLN A 136 -14.65 3.99 -9.77
CA GLN A 136 -15.89 4.67 -10.09
C GLN A 136 -15.60 6.17 -10.18
N ILE A 137 -15.80 6.74 -11.37
CA ILE A 137 -15.71 8.18 -11.61
C ILE A 137 -17.11 8.78 -11.44
N LEU A 138 -17.22 9.76 -10.56
CA LEU A 138 -18.46 10.44 -10.19
C LEU A 138 -18.69 11.62 -11.12
N ASP A 139 -19.02 11.31 -12.38
CA ASP A 139 -19.09 12.30 -13.46
C ASP A 139 -20.13 13.41 -13.18
N TYR A 140 -21.22 13.09 -12.47
CA TYR A 140 -22.20 14.09 -12.02
C TYR A 140 -21.61 15.21 -11.15
N ASN A 141 -20.52 14.94 -10.42
CA ASN A 141 -19.81 15.97 -9.65
C ASN A 141 -18.90 16.78 -10.56
N LEU A 142 -18.19 16.13 -11.50
CA LEU A 142 -17.32 16.79 -12.47
C LEU A 142 -18.09 17.75 -13.38
N HIS A 143 -19.32 17.40 -13.76
CA HIS A 143 -20.21 18.21 -14.59
C HIS A 143 -20.54 19.61 -14.02
N ARG A 144 -20.29 19.83 -12.73
CA ARG A 144 -20.59 21.10 -12.04
C ARG A 144 -19.46 22.11 -12.10
N PHE A 145 -18.33 21.74 -12.71
CA PHE A 145 -17.14 22.57 -12.81
C PHE A 145 -16.77 22.77 -14.28
N ASP A 146 -16.14 23.91 -14.55
CA ASP A 146 -15.71 24.32 -15.89
C ASP A 146 -14.41 23.58 -16.25
N ILE A 147 -14.55 22.28 -16.54
CA ILE A 147 -13.47 21.42 -17.04
C ILE A 147 -13.70 21.22 -18.52
N ASP A 148 -12.80 21.76 -19.33
CA ASP A 148 -12.90 21.75 -20.80
C ASP A 148 -12.54 20.36 -21.34
N ASP A 149 -11.39 19.82 -20.93
CA ASP A 149 -10.88 18.53 -21.37
C ASP A 149 -11.15 17.44 -20.33
N ARG A 150 -12.42 17.03 -20.26
CA ARG A 150 -12.87 15.97 -19.35
C ARG A 150 -12.28 14.61 -19.67
N LYS A 151 -12.03 14.34 -20.96
CA LYS A 151 -11.46 13.06 -21.38
C LYS A 151 -9.99 12.95 -20.97
N GLY A 152 -9.23 14.02 -21.13
CA GLY A 152 -7.87 14.11 -20.59
C GLY A 152 -7.84 13.93 -19.07
N LEU A 153 -8.76 14.57 -18.33
CA LEU A 153 -8.86 14.37 -16.89
C LEU A 153 -9.17 12.92 -16.51
N GLU A 154 -10.11 12.28 -17.20
CA GLU A 154 -10.44 10.86 -17.00
C GLU A 154 -9.17 9.99 -17.14
N ILE A 155 -8.43 10.18 -18.23
CA ILE A 155 -7.20 9.45 -18.52
C ILE A 155 -6.14 9.69 -17.43
N VAL A 156 -5.99 10.93 -16.94
CA VAL A 156 -5.09 11.26 -15.82
C VAL A 156 -5.49 10.56 -14.53
N LEU A 157 -6.77 10.60 -14.16
CA LEU A 157 -7.28 9.96 -12.95
C LEU A 157 -7.04 8.45 -12.98
N LEU A 158 -7.34 7.80 -14.10
CA LEU A 158 -7.14 6.37 -14.28
C LEU A 158 -5.66 6.00 -14.25
N THR A 159 -4.81 6.79 -14.91
CA THR A 159 -3.36 6.54 -14.95
C THR A 159 -2.73 6.72 -13.58
N ALA A 160 -3.13 7.74 -12.81
CA ALA A 160 -2.69 7.92 -11.43
C ALA A 160 -2.96 6.64 -10.59
N LEU A 161 -4.16 6.08 -10.67
CA LEU A 161 -4.52 4.83 -10.00
C LEU A 161 -3.65 3.65 -10.44
N MET A 162 -3.40 3.51 -11.75
CA MET A 162 -2.53 2.45 -12.26
C MET A 162 -1.13 2.52 -11.66
N THR A 163 -0.60 3.72 -11.41
CA THR A 163 0.71 3.89 -10.77
C THR A 163 0.72 3.48 -9.31
N PHE A 164 -0.41 3.62 -8.61
CA PHE A 164 -0.55 3.16 -7.23
C PHE A 164 -0.54 1.63 -7.15
N HIS A 165 -1.25 0.96 -8.08
CA HIS A 165 -1.27 -0.50 -8.12
C HIS A 165 0.13 -1.08 -8.36
N ASP A 166 0.90 -0.50 -9.30
CA ASP A 166 2.27 -0.93 -9.54
C ASP A 166 3.18 -0.74 -8.31
N SER A 167 2.90 0.29 -7.51
CA SER A 167 3.66 0.59 -6.28
C SER A 167 3.37 -0.41 -5.16
N GLY A 168 2.14 -0.94 -5.09
CA GLY A 168 1.75 -1.99 -4.15
C GLY A 168 2.18 -3.39 -4.57
N ASP A 169 2.23 -3.67 -5.88
CA ASP A 169 2.63 -4.98 -6.44
C ASP A 169 4.15 -5.11 -6.70
N ALA A 170 4.99 -4.26 -6.08
CA ALA A 170 6.45 -4.36 -6.20
C ALA A 170 6.97 -5.62 -5.48
N VAL A 171 6.83 -6.77 -6.14
CA VAL A 171 7.51 -8.02 -5.78
C VAL A 171 9.01 -7.73 -5.75
N PRO A 172 9.75 -8.12 -4.69
CA PRO A 172 11.19 -7.99 -4.68
C PRO A 172 11.75 -8.83 -5.84
N GLU A 173 12.30 -8.15 -6.85
CA GLU A 173 13.00 -8.79 -7.95
C GLU A 173 14.14 -9.63 -7.38
N THR A 174 13.90 -10.93 -7.31
CA THR A 174 14.94 -11.91 -7.07
C THR A 174 15.81 -11.89 -8.33
N PRO A 175 17.13 -11.67 -8.23
CA PRO A 175 17.99 -11.76 -9.39
C PRO A 175 17.94 -13.19 -9.89
N VAL A 176 17.34 -13.39 -11.07
CA VAL A 176 17.27 -14.67 -11.75
C VAL A 176 18.71 -15.08 -12.06
N ALA A 177 19.20 -16.07 -11.32
CA ALA A 177 20.41 -16.78 -11.65
C ALA A 177 20.23 -17.41 -13.03
N GLU A 178 21.09 -17.01 -13.97
CA GLU A 178 21.19 -17.60 -15.30
C GLU A 178 21.50 -19.11 -15.18
N GLN A 179 20.47 -19.93 -15.37
CA GLN A 179 20.67 -21.33 -15.73
C GLN A 179 20.68 -21.42 -17.25
N THR A 180 21.88 -21.50 -17.84
CA THR A 180 22.03 -22.07 -19.18
C THR A 180 22.86 -23.34 -19.08
N GLN A 181 22.29 -24.39 -19.65
CA GLN A 181 22.65 -25.79 -19.54
C GLN A 181 23.98 -26.10 -20.26
N SER A 182 24.83 -26.90 -19.63
CA SER A 182 25.96 -27.61 -20.26
C SER A 182 25.45 -28.75 -21.15
N PRO A 183 26.20 -29.19 -22.19
CA PRO A 183 27.15 -30.28 -21.93
C PRO A 183 28.47 -30.30 -22.75
N SER A 184 29.51 -30.78 -22.08
CA SER A 184 30.63 -31.63 -22.54
C SER A 184 31.69 -31.13 -23.54
N ALA A 185 32.93 -31.01 -23.01
CA ALA A 185 34.15 -31.72 -23.41
C ALA A 185 35.37 -30.91 -23.93
N LEU A 186 36.48 -31.09 -23.19
CA LEU A 186 37.89 -31.24 -23.63
C LEU A 186 38.79 -30.01 -23.90
N VAL A 187 39.80 -29.88 -23.01
CA VAL A 187 41.20 -29.36 -23.16
C VAL A 187 41.45 -27.83 -23.06
N PRO A 188 42.42 -27.37 -22.22
CA PRO A 188 42.80 -25.97 -22.09
C PRO A 188 44.08 -25.59 -22.88
N PRO A 189 44.17 -24.36 -23.43
CA PRO A 189 45.45 -23.71 -23.76
C PRO A 189 45.59 -22.28 -23.14
N PRO A 190 46.80 -21.66 -23.20
CA PRO A 190 47.40 -20.83 -22.12
C PRO A 190 47.23 -19.29 -22.29
N PRO A 191 47.71 -18.47 -21.31
CA PRO A 191 47.51 -17.02 -21.33
C PRO A 191 48.55 -16.28 -22.21
N PRO A 192 48.19 -15.14 -22.83
CA PRO A 192 49.16 -14.29 -23.52
C PRO A 192 49.73 -13.16 -22.64
N PRO A 193 50.86 -12.55 -23.06
CA PRO A 193 51.78 -11.82 -22.19
C PRO A 193 51.65 -10.28 -22.27
N SER A 194 52.18 -9.63 -21.24
CA SER A 194 52.51 -8.21 -21.17
C SER A 194 53.75 -7.88 -22.02
N ILE A 195 53.84 -6.68 -22.62
CA ILE A 195 55.00 -5.74 -22.62
C ILE A 195 54.89 -4.64 -23.71
N SER A 196 54.89 -3.38 -23.21
CA SER A 196 55.56 -2.13 -23.64
C SER A 196 55.42 -1.42 -25.02
N ARG A 197 55.15 -0.10 -24.87
CA ARG A 197 55.80 1.12 -25.47
C ARG A 197 55.58 1.37 -26.97
N ARG A 198 55.28 2.59 -27.45
CA ARG A 198 55.93 3.90 -27.20
C ARG A 198 54.94 5.07 -27.41
N VAL A 199 54.89 6.05 -26.50
CA VAL A 199 55.49 7.42 -26.54
C VAL A 199 54.96 8.33 -27.64
N SER A 200 54.29 9.42 -27.22
CA SER A 200 54.62 10.80 -27.61
C SER A 200 53.98 11.79 -26.64
N ALA A 201 54.83 12.56 -25.97
CA ALA A 201 54.49 13.64 -25.06
C ALA A 201 54.36 14.96 -25.82
N ILE A 202 53.34 15.76 -25.48
CA ILE A 202 53.37 17.22 -25.61
C ILE A 202 52.76 17.80 -24.32
N MET A 203 53.50 18.73 -23.72
CA MET A 203 53.22 19.40 -22.46
C MET A 203 52.00 20.32 -22.53
N SER A 204 51.26 20.48 -21.43
CA SER A 204 50.77 21.78 -20.91
C SER A 204 50.15 21.63 -19.51
N PHE A 205 50.33 22.67 -18.71
CA PHE A 205 50.05 22.78 -17.28
C PHE A 205 48.55 22.87 -16.95
N SER A 206 48.11 22.23 -15.88
CA SER A 206 47.17 22.82 -14.89
C SER A 206 47.06 21.95 -13.64
N ASN A 207 47.15 22.61 -12.48
CA ASN A 207 46.75 22.08 -11.18
C ASN A 207 45.30 21.60 -11.25
N GLU A 208 45.04 20.33 -10.90
CA GLU A 208 43.70 19.88 -10.57
C GLU A 208 43.76 19.15 -9.23
N ALA A 209 43.09 19.74 -8.23
CA ALA A 209 42.93 19.16 -6.92
C ALA A 209 42.19 17.81 -7.02
N PRO A 210 42.45 16.86 -6.11
CA PRO A 210 41.72 15.60 -6.10
C PRO A 210 40.21 15.86 -6.01
N PRO A 211 39.37 15.07 -6.72
CA PRO A 211 37.92 15.25 -6.69
C PRO A 211 37.42 15.16 -5.24
N PRO A 212 36.46 16.02 -4.84
CA PRO A 212 35.93 16.00 -3.49
C PRO A 212 35.33 14.61 -3.19
N PRO A 213 35.52 14.08 -1.97
CA PRO A 213 34.96 12.79 -1.61
C PRO A 213 33.44 12.81 -1.80
N PRO A 214 32.86 11.69 -2.27
CA PRO A 214 31.41 11.59 -2.42
C PRO A 214 30.74 11.93 -1.08
N PRO A 215 29.58 12.62 -1.11
CA PRO A 215 28.90 13.02 0.11
C PRO A 215 28.67 11.77 0.98
N PRO A 216 28.89 11.87 2.30
CA PRO A 216 28.69 10.75 3.21
C PRO A 216 27.26 10.23 3.05
N LYS A 217 27.11 8.90 2.98
CA LYS A 217 25.79 8.26 2.96
C LYS A 217 24.95 8.83 4.10
N PRO A 218 23.69 9.24 3.85
CA PRO A 218 22.84 9.76 4.91
C PRO A 218 22.79 8.77 6.07
N ALA A 219 22.84 9.29 7.29
CA ALA A 219 22.83 8.45 8.49
C ALA A 219 21.65 7.47 8.44
N PRO A 220 21.83 6.22 8.91
CA PRO A 220 20.73 5.26 8.99
C PRO A 220 19.54 5.90 9.71
N ARG A 221 18.34 5.85 9.10
CA ARG A 221 17.14 6.35 9.75
C ARG A 221 16.91 5.55 11.03
N THR A 222 16.76 6.24 12.16
CA THR A 222 16.59 5.62 13.49
C THR A 222 15.23 5.99 14.07
N GLY A 223 14.63 5.09 14.85
CA GLY A 223 13.39 5.33 15.60
C GLY A 223 12.15 5.38 14.71
N LEU A 224 11.33 6.41 14.86
CA LEU A 224 10.06 6.60 14.13
C LEU A 224 10.18 6.50 12.60
N ASP A 225 11.22 7.10 12.02
CA ASP A 225 11.42 7.07 10.56
C ASP A 225 11.74 5.66 10.06
N ARG A 226 12.36 4.83 10.91
CA ARG A 226 12.64 3.43 10.60
C ARG A 226 11.39 2.58 10.67
N ILE A 227 10.57 2.78 11.71
CA ILE A 227 9.26 2.11 11.81
C ILE A 227 8.39 2.47 10.61
N ARG A 228 8.35 3.75 10.22
CA ARG A 228 7.59 4.19 9.05
C ARG A 228 8.04 3.48 7.77
N GLU A 229 9.34 3.45 7.50
CA GLU A 229 9.89 2.72 6.34
C GLU A 229 9.54 1.23 6.37
N MET A 230 9.63 0.59 7.54
CA MET A 230 9.30 -0.83 7.70
C MET A 230 7.82 -1.11 7.43
N GLN A 231 6.91 -0.27 7.95
CA GLN A 231 5.48 -0.42 7.68
C GLN A 231 5.15 -0.10 6.22
N GLU A 232 5.81 0.89 5.59
CA GLU A 232 5.62 1.22 4.16
C GLU A 232 6.07 0.07 3.24
N MET A 233 7.12 -0.66 3.60
CA MET A 233 7.60 -1.79 2.79
C MET A 233 6.80 -3.08 2.98
N LYS A 234 6.18 -3.28 4.14
CA LYS A 234 5.47 -4.53 4.49
C LYS A 234 3.94 -4.41 4.45
N GLY A 235 3.41 -3.19 4.49
CA GLY A 235 1.99 -2.93 4.68
C GLY A 235 1.17 -3.33 3.48
N GLU A 236 0.55 -4.52 3.54
CA GLU A 236 -0.52 -4.92 2.63
C GLU A 236 -1.75 -4.00 2.78
N GLU A 237 -1.95 -3.37 3.95
CA GLU A 237 -3.01 -2.38 4.22
C GLU A 237 -2.49 -1.21 5.08
N TYR A 238 -2.71 0.06 4.66
CA TYR A 238 -2.23 1.25 5.39
C TYR A 238 -2.83 1.48 6.79
N ASN A 239 -3.87 0.72 7.19
CA ASN A 239 -4.45 0.77 8.53
C ASN A 239 -3.83 -0.25 9.49
N GLU A 240 -2.94 -1.10 9.00
CA GLU A 240 -2.42 -2.24 9.74
C GLU A 240 -0.95 -2.04 10.11
N ILE A 241 -0.66 -2.13 11.40
CA ILE A 241 0.68 -1.94 11.97
C ILE A 241 1.17 -3.29 12.46
N THR A 242 2.29 -3.75 11.91
CA THR A 242 2.93 -5.00 12.35
C THR A 242 4.02 -4.70 13.36
N VAL A 243 3.87 -5.19 14.59
CA VAL A 243 4.88 -5.05 15.64
C VAL A 243 5.91 -6.17 15.52
N GLU A 244 7.19 -5.77 15.46
CA GLU A 244 8.34 -6.65 15.27
C GLU A 244 9.40 -6.41 16.35
N ASP A 245 10.57 -7.06 16.22
CA ASP A 245 11.71 -6.85 17.12
C ASP A 245 12.27 -5.43 17.02
N GLU A 246 12.40 -4.92 15.79
CA GLU A 246 12.92 -3.58 15.51
C GLU A 246 11.92 -2.48 15.93
N GLY A 247 12.45 -1.41 16.55
CA GLY A 247 11.69 -0.25 17.03
C GLY A 247 11.29 -0.34 18.50
N THR A 248 11.30 0.78 19.23
CA THR A 248 10.88 0.80 20.65
C THR A 248 9.37 0.95 20.78
N VAL A 249 8.84 0.63 21.96
CA VAL A 249 7.40 0.77 22.25
C VAL A 249 6.95 2.22 22.11
N GLU A 250 7.79 3.17 22.52
CA GLU A 250 7.52 4.60 22.42
C GLU A 250 7.41 5.06 20.97
N ASP A 251 8.32 4.59 20.11
CA ASP A 251 8.29 4.92 18.68
C ASP A 251 7.03 4.33 18.02
N TYR A 252 6.68 3.07 18.29
CA TYR A 252 5.44 2.49 17.76
C TYR A 252 4.20 3.21 18.30
N GLY A 253 4.19 3.59 19.59
CA GLY A 253 3.08 4.31 20.21
C GLY A 253 2.86 5.69 19.60
N GLN A 254 3.93 6.44 19.37
CA GLN A 254 3.87 7.73 18.71
C GLN A 254 3.44 7.58 17.23
N TYR A 255 3.97 6.59 16.51
CA TYR A 255 3.55 6.29 15.14
C TYR A 255 2.04 5.99 15.03
N CYS A 256 1.51 5.14 15.93
CA CYS A 256 0.08 4.83 15.98
C CYS A 256 -0.77 6.06 16.34
N SER A 257 -0.28 6.90 17.26
CA SER A 257 -0.96 8.15 17.64
C SER A 257 -1.03 9.13 16.47
N ASP A 258 0.07 9.29 15.73
CA ASP A 258 0.13 10.17 14.56
C ASP A 258 -0.84 9.68 13.47
N LEU A 259 -0.92 8.37 13.24
CA LEU A 259 -1.85 7.78 12.28
C LEU A 259 -3.31 8.05 12.67
N LEU A 260 -3.65 7.88 13.96
CA LEU A 260 -4.96 8.20 14.52
C LEU A 260 -5.21 9.72 14.67
N SER A 261 -4.24 10.58 14.39
CA SER A 261 -4.46 12.04 14.38
C SER A 261 -5.06 12.52 13.07
N ASP A 262 -5.02 11.71 12.00
CA ASP A 262 -5.70 12.02 10.74
C ASP A 262 -7.21 11.85 10.89
N ASP A 263 -7.99 12.87 10.53
CA ASP A 263 -9.47 12.86 10.59
C ASP A 263 -10.10 11.78 9.71
N ALA A 264 -9.44 11.41 8.59
CA ALA A 264 -9.89 10.33 7.72
C ALA A 264 -9.60 8.94 8.30
N MET A 265 -8.71 8.86 9.30
CA MET A 265 -8.36 7.62 9.97
C MET A 265 -9.32 7.35 11.13
N LEU A 266 -10.28 6.45 10.88
CA LEU A 266 -11.28 6.07 11.87
C LEU A 266 -10.81 4.93 12.78
N PHE A 267 -9.97 4.02 12.29
CA PHE A 267 -9.43 2.91 13.07
C PHE A 267 -8.05 2.45 12.57
N ILE A 268 -7.30 1.80 13.44
CA ILE A 268 -6.04 1.13 13.13
C ILE A 268 -6.03 -0.29 13.72
N SER A 269 -5.26 -1.19 13.13
CA SER A 269 -5.09 -2.58 13.56
C SER A 269 -3.64 -2.83 13.93
N VAL A 270 -3.35 -3.08 15.21
CA VAL A 270 -2.00 -3.39 15.67
C VAL A 270 -1.87 -4.91 15.82
N LYS A 271 -1.04 -5.54 14.98
CA LYS A 271 -0.83 -6.99 14.96
C LYS A 271 0.57 -7.39 15.40
N SER A 272 0.68 -8.55 16.03
CA SER A 272 1.97 -9.18 16.32
C SER A 272 2.51 -9.91 15.08
N SER A 273 3.78 -9.72 14.73
CA SER A 273 4.46 -10.54 13.71
C SER A 273 4.70 -11.99 14.15
N ALA A 274 4.85 -12.22 15.45
CA ALA A 274 5.06 -13.53 16.05
C ALA A 274 4.54 -13.57 17.49
N ALA A 275 4.32 -14.78 18.03
CA ALA A 275 3.88 -15.00 19.41
C ALA A 275 4.76 -14.30 20.46
N ALA A 276 6.07 -14.17 20.19
CA ALA A 276 7.01 -13.49 21.07
C ALA A 276 6.73 -11.98 21.24
N PHE A 277 6.10 -11.35 20.24
CA PHE A 277 5.82 -9.91 20.24
C PHE A 277 4.42 -9.56 20.73
N VAL A 278 3.61 -10.54 21.12
CA VAL A 278 2.27 -10.31 21.71
C VAL A 278 2.33 -9.37 22.92
N PRO A 279 3.25 -9.51 23.88
CA PRO A 279 3.37 -8.55 24.99
C PRO A 279 3.72 -7.14 24.51
N LYS A 280 4.58 -7.04 23.48
CA LYS A 280 5.00 -5.76 22.90
C LYS A 280 3.81 -5.03 22.25
N VAL A 281 2.92 -5.75 21.58
CA VAL A 281 1.68 -5.17 21.00
C VAL A 281 0.82 -4.52 22.05
N LEU A 282 0.62 -5.18 23.19
CA LEU A 282 -0.18 -4.62 24.29
C LEU A 282 0.46 -3.35 24.86
N GLN A 283 1.78 -3.35 25.03
CA GLN A 283 2.52 -2.17 25.48
C GLN A 283 2.41 -1.02 24.48
N VAL A 284 2.51 -1.30 23.17
CA VAL A 284 2.35 -0.29 22.11
C VAL A 284 0.96 0.32 22.14
N VAL A 285 -0.08 -0.50 22.31
CA VAL A 285 -1.46 -0.02 22.40
C VAL A 285 -1.66 0.88 23.62
N GLU A 286 -1.13 0.49 24.78
CA GLU A 286 -1.20 1.30 26.00
C GLU A 286 -0.44 2.62 25.83
N GLU A 287 0.78 2.58 25.28
CA GLU A 287 1.58 3.77 25.00
C GLU A 287 0.89 4.70 24.00
N THR A 288 0.22 4.16 22.97
CA THR A 288 -0.58 4.96 22.03
C THR A 288 -1.68 5.73 22.76
N LYS A 289 -2.42 5.07 23.66
CA LYS A 289 -3.44 5.74 24.49
C LYS A 289 -2.81 6.79 25.40
N ARG A 290 -1.66 6.49 26.01
CA ARG A 290 -0.93 7.41 26.88
C ARG A 290 -0.48 8.67 26.14
N VAL A 291 0.04 8.54 24.92
CA VAL A 291 0.46 9.67 24.08
C VAL A 291 -0.74 10.56 23.77
N ARG A 292 -1.88 9.98 23.38
CA ARG A 292 -3.11 10.74 23.08
C ARG A 292 -3.68 11.44 24.31
N TYR A 293 -3.70 10.76 25.46
CA TYR A 293 -4.14 11.37 26.72
C TYR A 293 -3.26 12.57 27.10
N LYS A 294 -1.93 12.46 26.97
CA LYS A 294 -1.00 13.58 27.20
C LYS A 294 -1.19 14.74 26.23
N ALA A 295 -1.70 14.49 25.02
CA ALA A 295 -1.97 15.52 24.02
C ALA A 295 -3.26 16.32 24.31
N GLY A 296 -3.98 16.02 25.40
CA GLY A 296 -5.19 16.74 25.80
C GLY A 296 -6.45 16.33 25.01
N LEU A 297 -6.43 15.14 24.40
CA LEU A 297 -7.61 14.53 23.81
C LEU A 297 -8.41 13.89 24.97
N ASP A 298 -9.44 14.61 25.43
CA ASP A 298 -10.31 14.28 26.59
C ASP A 298 -11.08 12.95 26.42
N ASP A 299 -11.73 12.50 27.50
CA ASP A 299 -12.51 11.27 27.60
C ASP A 299 -13.57 11.09 26.49
N ASP A 300 -14.08 12.18 25.90
CA ASP A 300 -15.03 12.13 24.76
C ASP A 300 -14.38 11.67 23.44
N ALA A 301 -13.05 11.62 23.38
CA ALA A 301 -12.25 11.11 22.26
C ALA A 301 -11.54 9.77 22.60
N GLU A 302 -12.06 9.06 23.61
CA GLU A 302 -11.53 7.76 24.03
C GLU A 302 -11.60 6.74 22.88
N LEU A 303 -10.51 5.98 22.69
CA LEU A 303 -10.45 4.96 21.64
C LEU A 303 -11.16 3.68 22.07
N HIS A 304 -12.09 3.23 21.24
CA HIS A 304 -12.66 1.89 21.34
C HIS A 304 -11.59 0.85 21.03
N GLN A 305 -11.45 -0.14 21.91
CA GLN A 305 -10.46 -1.21 21.78
C GLN A 305 -11.14 -2.57 21.59
N TYR A 306 -10.81 -3.26 20.51
CA TYR A 306 -11.29 -4.62 20.24
C TYR A 306 -10.10 -5.56 20.09
N VAL A 307 -10.11 -6.64 20.87
CA VAL A 307 -9.01 -7.61 20.89
C VAL A 307 -9.46 -8.89 20.20
N LEU A 308 -8.77 -9.27 19.13
CA LEU A 308 -8.99 -10.51 18.39
C LEU A 308 -7.81 -11.46 18.62
N TYR A 309 -8.15 -12.68 19.03
CA TYR A 309 -7.19 -13.79 19.13
C TYR A 309 -7.36 -14.70 17.93
N ASP A 310 -6.29 -14.97 17.20
CA ASP A 310 -6.30 -15.92 16.10
C ASP A 310 -6.33 -17.34 16.67
N THR A 311 -7.52 -17.83 16.97
CA THR A 311 -7.72 -19.15 17.58
C THR A 311 -8.72 -20.01 16.81
N GLU A 312 -8.77 -19.88 15.49
CA GLU A 312 -9.47 -20.86 14.65
C GLU A 312 -8.56 -22.00 14.20
N LYS A 313 -8.06 -22.79 15.16
CA LYS A 313 -7.61 -24.15 14.82
C LYS A 313 -8.86 -24.95 14.42
N LYS A 314 -9.00 -25.25 13.11
CA LYS A 314 -10.03 -26.15 12.56
C LYS A 314 -10.13 -27.39 13.46
N LYS A 315 -11.25 -27.52 14.18
CA LYS A 315 -11.49 -28.66 15.08
C LYS A 315 -11.62 -29.94 14.24
N GLY A 316 -10.52 -30.65 14.08
CA GLY A 316 -10.54 -32.07 13.70
C GLY A 316 -11.25 -32.91 14.76
N PRO A 317 -11.66 -34.15 14.44
CA PRO A 317 -12.40 -35.01 15.37
C PRO A 317 -11.58 -35.21 16.66
N LYS A 318 -12.17 -34.83 17.80
CA LYS A 318 -11.56 -34.92 19.13
C LYS A 318 -11.28 -36.40 19.46
N ARG A 319 -10.02 -36.85 19.34
CA ARG A 319 -9.56 -38.08 20.02
C ARG A 319 -9.33 -37.73 21.48
N ILE A 320 -10.13 -38.32 22.37
CA ILE A 320 -9.91 -38.21 23.81
C ILE A 320 -8.78 -39.19 24.15
N ASN A 321 -7.58 -38.67 24.42
CA ASN A 321 -6.51 -39.48 25.01
C ASN A 321 -6.78 -39.62 26.51
N LEU A 322 -6.94 -40.86 26.97
CA LEU A 322 -7.25 -41.18 28.37
C LEU A 322 -6.00 -41.22 29.28
N ASN A 323 -4.81 -40.97 28.73
CA ASN A 323 -3.52 -40.92 29.42
C ASN A 323 -2.92 -39.50 29.46
N ASP A 324 -3.70 -38.45 29.17
CA ASP A 324 -3.20 -37.06 29.25
C ASP A 324 -3.04 -36.64 30.71
N ASP A 325 -1.80 -36.43 31.14
CA ASP A 325 -1.48 -35.80 32.43
C ASP A 325 -2.12 -34.40 32.47
N ALA A 326 -3.06 -34.20 33.40
CA ALA A 326 -3.81 -32.95 33.57
C ALA A 326 -2.89 -31.73 33.85
N ASP A 327 -1.68 -31.97 34.35
CA ASP A 327 -0.71 -30.93 34.70
C ASP A 327 -0.07 -30.25 33.49
N GLN A 328 0.01 -30.91 32.32
CA GLN A 328 0.55 -30.28 31.11
C GLN A 328 -0.44 -29.30 30.45
N LYS A 329 -1.75 -29.48 30.66
CA LYS A 329 -2.80 -28.57 30.15
C LYS A 329 -2.98 -27.31 31.02
N ALA A 330 -2.42 -27.28 32.22
CA ALA A 330 -2.51 -26.14 33.12
C ALA A 330 -1.41 -25.08 32.88
N LYS A 331 -0.44 -25.35 32.00
CA LYS A 331 0.60 -24.38 31.62
C LYS A 331 0.04 -23.41 30.59
N TYR A 332 -0.09 -22.14 30.96
CA TYR A 332 -0.53 -21.07 30.07
C TYR A 332 0.35 -21.04 28.82
N ALA A 333 -0.25 -21.29 27.65
CA ALA A 333 0.39 -21.07 26.36
C ALA A 333 -0.04 -19.69 25.85
N PRO A 334 0.88 -18.76 25.58
CA PRO A 334 0.52 -17.47 25.00
C PRO A 334 -0.11 -17.68 23.61
N PRO A 335 -1.04 -16.80 23.20
CA PRO A 335 -1.65 -16.90 21.88
C PRO A 335 -0.59 -16.77 20.78
N GLU A 336 -0.79 -17.49 19.67
CA GLU A 336 0.16 -17.55 18.56
C GLU A 336 0.27 -16.20 17.82
N SER A 337 -0.82 -15.43 17.81
CA SER A 337 -0.86 -14.05 17.33
C SER A 337 -1.97 -13.26 18.05
N LEU A 338 -1.79 -11.94 18.11
CA LEU A 338 -2.73 -10.99 18.68
C LEU A 338 -2.94 -9.84 17.71
N THR A 339 -4.21 -9.48 17.46
CA THR A 339 -4.58 -8.27 16.75
C THR A 339 -5.44 -7.41 17.66
N VAL A 340 -5.07 -6.14 17.82
CA VAL A 340 -5.83 -5.16 18.58
C VAL A 340 -6.27 -4.05 17.65
N HIS A 341 -7.58 -3.85 17.53
CA HIS A 341 -8.17 -2.74 16.80
C HIS A 341 -8.39 -1.57 17.74
N LEU A 342 -7.91 -0.38 17.35
CA LEU A 342 -8.16 0.88 18.02
C LEU A 342 -8.99 1.76 17.09
N SER A 343 -10.17 2.19 17.54
CA SER A 343 -11.12 2.94 16.72
C SER A 343 -11.61 4.20 17.43
N LYS A 344 -11.85 5.26 16.66
CA LYS A 344 -12.53 6.50 17.08
C LYS A 344 -14.04 6.36 17.14
N ILE A 345 -14.59 5.33 16.48
CA ILE A 345 -16.02 5.04 16.42
C ILE A 345 -16.31 3.65 16.99
N ASP A 346 -17.52 3.46 17.50
CA ASP A 346 -17.95 2.13 17.95
C ASP A 346 -18.11 1.17 16.76
N MET A 347 -17.47 0.01 16.86
CA MET A 347 -17.46 -1.08 15.88
C MET A 347 -18.13 -2.33 16.48
N PRO A 348 -19.47 -2.37 16.55
CA PRO A 348 -20.21 -3.47 17.21
C PRO A 348 -19.98 -4.84 16.56
N GLU A 349 -19.56 -4.90 15.29
CA GLU A 349 -19.21 -6.13 14.59
C GLU A 349 -17.94 -6.82 15.12
N LEU A 350 -17.05 -6.05 15.76
CA LEU A 350 -15.84 -6.55 16.42
C LEU A 350 -16.04 -6.81 17.91
N ALA A 351 -17.21 -6.47 18.45
CA ALA A 351 -17.54 -6.75 19.83
C ALA A 351 -17.59 -8.27 20.09
N PRO A 352 -17.12 -8.74 21.26
CA PRO A 352 -17.17 -10.15 21.59
C PRO A 352 -18.62 -10.64 21.61
N LYS A 353 -18.94 -11.58 20.72
CA LYS A 353 -20.26 -12.25 20.73
C LYS A 353 -20.36 -13.03 22.04
N SER A 354 -21.29 -12.64 22.91
CA SER A 354 -21.56 -13.38 24.14
C SER A 354 -21.96 -14.82 23.78
N THR A 355 -21.10 -15.78 24.10
CA THR A 355 -21.48 -17.20 24.05
C THR A 355 -22.49 -17.44 25.16
N GLY A 356 -23.78 -17.27 24.83
CA GLY A 356 -24.91 -17.50 25.72
C GLY A 356 -25.00 -18.95 26.19
N GLY A 357 -24.34 -19.25 27.31
CA GLY A 357 -24.65 -20.43 28.13
C GLY A 357 -26.03 -20.25 28.74
N THR A 358 -27.04 -20.87 28.14
CA THR A 358 -28.40 -20.88 28.69
C THR A 358 -28.40 -21.68 30.00
N ILE A 359 -28.34 -21.00 31.14
CA ILE A 359 -28.65 -21.62 32.43
C ILE A 359 -30.15 -21.87 32.45
N LYS A 360 -30.56 -23.11 32.15
CA LYS A 360 -31.95 -23.57 32.37
C LYS A 360 -32.27 -23.44 33.86
N GLY A 361 -33.12 -22.47 34.19
CA GLY A 361 -33.80 -22.38 35.47
C GLY A 361 -34.53 -23.69 35.77
N LYS A 362 -34.21 -24.29 36.91
CA LYS A 362 -34.86 -25.49 37.42
C LYS A 362 -36.10 -25.03 38.19
N ASP A 363 -37.25 -25.09 37.52
CA ASP A 363 -38.55 -24.85 38.14
C ASP A 363 -38.80 -25.83 39.29
N LYS A 364 -39.13 -25.26 40.45
CA LYS A 364 -39.75 -25.96 41.58
C LYS A 364 -41.20 -26.30 41.23
N LYS A 365 -41.52 -27.60 41.17
CA LYS A 365 -42.82 -28.16 41.59
C LYS A 365 -42.48 -29.22 42.63
N GLY A 366 -42.95 -29.18 43.88
CA GLY A 366 -44.34 -28.97 44.27
C GLY A 366 -44.99 -30.35 44.39
N ARG A 367 -44.83 -30.99 45.54
CA ARG A 367 -45.80 -31.94 46.09
C ARG A 367 -45.75 -31.91 47.61
#